data_AF-A0A1Y0RKV8-F1
#
_entry.id   AF-A0A1Y0RKV8-F1
#
_cell.length_a   1.000
_cell.length_b   1.000
_cell.length_c   1.000
_cell.angle_alpha   90.00
_cell.angle_beta   90.00
_cell.angle_gamma   90.00
#
_symmetry.space_group_name_H-M   'P 1'
#
loop_
_entity.id
_entity.type
_entity.pdbx_description
1 polymer ?
#
loop_
_entity_poly.entity_id
_entity_poly.type
_entity_poly.pdbx_seq_one_letter_code
_entity_poly.pdbx_strand_id
1 'polypeptide(L)' 'MKTTSPRFNKNQFVSFIGGMGKILNCQLDSGMWAYAVEMEMGPPPKVGRVGPETTILLYEAEIQGLMN' A
#
# COMPACT_ATOMS: atom_id res chain seq x y z
N MET A 1 -16.73 11.36 19.20
CA MET A 1 -16.03 11.23 17.91
C MET A 1 -16.29 9.82 17.39
N LYS A 2 -16.90 9.65 16.21
CA LYS A 2 -17.02 8.32 15.59
C LYS A 2 -15.62 7.91 15.15
N THR A 3 -15.04 6.91 15.79
CA THR A 3 -13.87 6.20 15.28
C THR A 3 -14.33 5.44 14.03
N THR A 4 -14.03 5.97 12.85
CA THR A 4 -14.17 5.22 11.60
C THR A 4 -13.09 4.14 11.61
N SER A 5 -13.43 2.89 11.34
CA SER A 5 -12.44 1.82 11.17
C SER A 5 -11.85 1.87 9.76
N PRO A 6 -10.58 1.49 9.55
CA PRO A 6 -9.99 1.46 8.22
C PRO A 6 -10.63 0.36 7.37
N ARG A 7 -10.81 0.59 6.07
CA ARG A 7 -11.33 -0.45 5.15
C ARG A 7 -10.33 -1.57 4.93
N PHE A 8 -9.05 -1.24 4.91
CA PHE A 8 -7.94 -2.18 4.74
C PHE A 8 -7.07 -2.27 5.99
N ASN A 9 -6.40 -3.40 6.18
CA ASN A 9 -5.60 -3.74 7.36
C ASN A 9 -4.18 -4.09 6.97
N LYS A 10 -3.28 -4.08 7.96
CA LYS A 10 -1.90 -4.53 7.80
C LYS A 10 -1.83 -5.93 7.22
N ASN A 11 -0.78 -6.19 6.44
CA ASN A 11 -0.48 -7.46 5.80
C ASN A 11 -1.47 -7.87 4.69
N GLN A 12 -2.43 -7.03 4.34
CA GLN A 12 -3.27 -7.24 3.15
C GLN A 12 -2.54 -6.75 1.90
N PHE A 13 -2.66 -7.50 0.81
CA PHE A 13 -2.25 -7.05 -0.52
C PHE A 13 -3.39 -6.27 -1.17
N VAL A 14 -3.04 -5.15 -1.80
CA VAL A 14 -3.97 -4.24 -2.46
C VAL A 14 -3.47 -3.84 -3.83
N SER A 15 -4.41 -3.53 -4.72
CA SER A 15 -4.13 -2.90 -6.02
C SER A 15 -4.51 -1.42 -6.01
N PHE A 16 -3.78 -0.62 -6.77
CA PHE A 16 -3.99 0.81 -6.92
C PHE A 16 -3.46 1.26 -8.30
N ILE A 17 -3.69 2.51 -8.66
CA ILE A 17 -3.16 3.04 -9.93
C ILE A 17 -1.63 3.09 -9.85
N GLY A 18 -0.96 2.27 -10.65
CA GLY A 18 0.51 2.19 -10.71
C GLY A 18 1.08 0.88 -10.17
N GLY A 19 0.27 -0.01 -9.58
CA GLY A 19 0.72 -1.35 -9.23
C GLY A 19 -0.06 -2.01 -8.10
N MET A 20 0.65 -2.86 -7.37
CA MET A 20 0.14 -3.59 -6.22
C MET A 20 1.18 -3.67 -5.12
N GLY A 21 0.74 -3.87 -3.89
CA GLY A 21 1.63 -3.96 -2.75
C GLY A 21 0.94 -4.37 -1.46
N LYS A 22 1.74 -4.58 -0.42
CA LYS A 22 1.31 -5.02 0.90
C LYS A 22 1.20 -3.84 1.85
N ILE A 23 0.09 -3.72 2.57
CA ILE A 23 -0.10 -2.68 3.59
C ILE A 23 0.80 -2.98 4.79
N LEU A 24 1.70 -2.04 5.11
CA LEU A 24 2.56 -2.07 6.29
C LEU A 24 1.91 -1.36 7.49
N ASN A 25 1.19 -0.28 7.23
CA ASN A 25 0.57 0.51 8.27
C ASN A 25 -0.68 1.25 7.79
N CYS A 26 -1.60 1.52 8.73
CA CYS A 26 -2.81 2.31 8.52
C CYS A 26 -2.80 3.46 9.52
N GLN A 27 -3.08 4.68 9.09
CA GLN A 27 -3.16 5.85 9.96
C GLN A 27 -4.30 6.77 9.53
N LEU A 28 -4.92 7.43 10.50
CA LEU A 28 -5.92 8.45 10.23
C LEU A 28 -5.19 9.79 10.03
N ASP A 29 -5.31 10.36 8.84
CA ASP A 29 -4.75 11.66 8.46
C ASP A 29 -5.91 12.62 8.12
N SER A 30 -6.09 13.65 8.93
CA SER A 30 -7.11 14.70 8.72
C SER A 30 -8.53 14.18 8.47
N GLY A 31 -8.88 13.04 9.08
CA GLY A 31 -10.19 12.38 8.94
C GLY A 31 -10.30 11.39 7.79
N MET A 32 -9.23 11.21 7.00
CA MET A 32 -9.13 10.22 5.93
C MET A 32 -8.15 9.12 6.30
N TRP A 33 -8.40 7.89 5.85
CA TRP A 33 -7.45 6.79 6.07
C TRP A 33 -6.33 6.84 5.04
N ALA A 34 -5.09 6.78 5.54
CA ALA A 34 -3.88 6.69 4.75
C ALA A 34 -3.13 5.39 5.07
N TYR A 35 -2.51 4.82 4.05
CA TYR A 35 -1.90 3.50 4.05
C TYR A 35 -0.47 3.58 3.57
N ALA A 36 0.47 3.08 4.38
CA ALA A 36 1.82 2.81 3.91
C ALA A 36 1.83 1.46 3.20
N VAL A 37 2.12 1.45 1.90
CA VAL A 37 2.07 0.26 1.04
C VAL A 37 3.47 -0.02 0.51
N GLU A 38 3.98 -1.21 0.82
CA GLU A 38 5.23 -1.75 0.28
C GLU A 38 4.95 -2.39 -1.07
N MET A 39 5.52 -1.84 -2.14
CA MET A 39 5.35 -2.38 -3.49
C MET A 39 6.17 -3.65 -3.67
N GLU A 40 5.61 -4.63 -4.40
CA GLU A 40 6.40 -5.81 -4.75
C GLU A 40 7.60 -5.43 -5.61
N MET A 41 8.76 -5.89 -5.18
CA MET A 41 9.95 -5.83 -6.00
C MET A 41 9.81 -6.86 -7.12
N GLY A 42 9.80 -6.37 -8.37
CA GLY A 42 9.87 -7.23 -9.54
C GLY A 42 11.13 -8.11 -9.52
N PRO A 43 11.17 -9.19 -10.33
CA PRO A 43 12.33 -10.07 -10.36
C PRO A 43 13.62 -9.29 -10.63
N PRO A 44 14.73 -9.63 -9.96
CA PRO A 44 16.00 -8.98 -10.18
C PRO A 44 16.39 -9.10 -11.67
N PRO A 45 16.91 -8.02 -12.30
CA PRO A 45 17.31 -8.08 -13.70
C PRO A 45 18.53 -9.00 -13.87
N LYS A 46 18.67 -9.61 -15.06
CA LYS A 46 19.79 -10.51 -15.40
C LYS A 46 21.17 -9.84 -15.25
N VAL A 47 21.23 -8.51 -15.46
CA VAL A 47 22.40 -7.67 -15.23
C VAL A 47 21.90 -6.30 -14.74
N GLY A 48 22.49 -5.75 -13.68
CA GLY A 48 22.14 -4.44 -13.13
C GLY A 48 22.06 -4.43 -11.60
N ARG A 49 21.60 -3.32 -11.03
CA ARG A 49 21.32 -3.18 -9.58
C ARG A 49 19.82 -3.18 -9.35
N VAL A 50 19.40 -3.89 -8.32
CA VAL A 50 18.05 -3.82 -7.78
C VAL A 50 18.05 -2.71 -6.73
N GLY A 51 17.11 -1.77 -6.82
CA GLY A 51 16.93 -0.72 -5.81
C GLY A 51 16.41 -1.29 -4.49
N PRO A 52 16.24 -0.50 -3.43
CA PRO A 52 15.53 -0.94 -2.24
C PRO A 52 14.03 -1.11 -2.54
N GLU A 53 13.33 -1.88 -1.70
CA GLU A 53 11.87 -1.94 -1.70
C GLU A 53 11.30 -0.52 -1.54
N THR A 54 10.23 -0.22 -2.28
CA THR A 54 9.62 1.11 -2.30
C THR A 54 8.34 1.10 -1.47
N THR A 55 8.29 1.95 -0.45
CA THR A 55 7.07 2.21 0.32
C THR A 55 6.44 3.51 -0.18
N ILE A 56 5.17 3.44 -0.56
CA ILE A 56 4.38 4.60 -0.95
C ILE A 56 3.28 4.87 0.08
N LEU A 57 2.82 6.12 0.12
CA LEU A 57 1.67 6.52 0.93
C LEU A 57 0.47 6.70 0.00
N LEU A 58 -0.63 6.01 0.31
CA LEU A 58 -1.88 6.09 -0.44
C LEU A 58 -3.04 6.43 0.49
N TYR A 59 -3.94 7.29 0.05
CA TYR A 59 -5.24 7.46 0.70
C TYR A 59 -6.20 6.32 0.32
N GLU A 60 -7.20 6.08 1.16
CA GLU A 60 -8.18 5.00 0.96
C GLU A 60 -8.87 5.06 -0.42
N ALA A 61 -9.08 6.26 -0.95
CA ALA A 61 -9.69 6.48 -2.26
C ALA A 61 -8.81 6.06 -3.46
N GLU A 62 -7.50 5.93 -3.25
CA GLU A 62 -6.54 5.55 -4.30
C GLU A 62 -6.39 4.02 -4.42
N ILE A 63 -6.90 3.27 -3.43
CA ILE A 63 -6.89 1.81 -3.42
C ILE A 63 -8.12 1.27 -4.16
N GLN A 64 -7.87 0.49 -5.21
CA GLN A 64 -8.92 -0.08 -6.06
C GLN A 64 -9.55 -1.34 -5.46
N GLY A 65 -8.76 -2.17 -4.77
CA GLY A 65 -9.26 -3.40 -4.17
C GLY A 65 -8.22 -4.22 -3.42
N LEU A 66 -8.70 -5.27 -2.75
CA LEU A 66 -7.87 -6.32 -2.17
C LEU A 66 -7.44 -7.31 -3.26
N MET A 67 -6.23 -7.86 -3.11
CA MET A 67 -5.76 -8.99 -3.90
C MET A 67 -5.78 -10.25 -3.03
N ASN A 68 -6.25 -11.36 -3.60
CA ASN A 68 -6.34 -12.67 -2.96
C ASN A 68 -5.04 -13.46 -3.10
#